data_AF-A0A968J2W4-F1
#
_entry.id   AF-A0A968J2W4-F1
#
_cell.length_a   1.000
_cell.length_b   1.000
_cell.length_c   1.000
_cell.angle_alpha   90.00
_cell.angle_beta   90.00
_cell.angle_gamma   90.00
#
_symmetry.space_group_name_H-M   'P 1'
#
loop_
_entity.id
_entity.type
_entity.pdbx_description
1 polymer ?
#
loop_
_entity_poly.entity_id
_entity_poly.type
_entity_poly.pdbx_seq_one_letter_code
_entity_poly.pdbx_strand_id
1 'polypeptide(L)' 'MGRDEIGALWREFARRHRRWQRVWRVNHVANGLEADWAVSGEQQNGELFAVRGTHRAELDAMGKIRYLEVGLAKANG' A
#
# COMPACT_ATOMS: atom_id res chain seq x y z
N MET A 1 11.40 -9.90 -1.20
CA MET A 1 10.22 -10.60 -1.73
C MET A 1 10.28 -10.54 -3.24
N GLY A 2 10.06 -11.65 -3.92
CA GLY A 2 9.90 -11.69 -5.36
C GLY A 2 8.47 -11.37 -5.82
N ARG A 3 8.27 -11.42 -7.13
CA ARG A 3 6.98 -11.10 -7.77
C ARG A 3 5.84 -12.03 -7.32
N ASP A 4 6.16 -13.31 -7.08
CA ASP A 4 5.16 -14.31 -6.71
C ASP A 4 4.66 -14.12 -5.28
N GLU A 5 5.55 -13.80 -4.34
CA GLU A 5 5.15 -13.49 -2.97
C GLU A 5 4.34 -12.19 -2.90
N ILE A 6 4.69 -11.19 -3.71
CA ILE A 6 3.88 -9.96 -3.84
C ILE A 6 2.48 -10.29 -4.37
N GLY A 7 2.39 -11.15 -5.40
CA GLY A 7 1.12 -11.61 -5.93
C GLY A 7 0.27 -12.36 -4.89
N ALA A 8 0.90 -13.20 -4.06
CA ALA A 8 0.23 -13.92 -2.98
C ALA A 8 -0.32 -12.97 -1.92
N LEU A 9 0.44 -11.94 -1.54
CA LEU A 9 0.01 -10.91 -0.59
C LEU A 9 -1.23 -10.15 -1.11
N TRP A 10 -1.26 -9.79 -2.39
CA TRP A 10 -2.43 -9.14 -3.00
C TRP A 10 -3.65 -10.05 -3.08
N ARG A 11 -3.46 -11.34 -3.40
CA ARG A 11 -4.55 -12.32 -3.38
C ARG A 11 -5.15 -12.48 -1.99
N GLU A 12 -4.30 -12.57 -0.97
CA GLU A 12 -4.75 -12.66 0.42
C GLU A 12 -5.47 -11.39 0.87
N PHE A 13 -4.99 -10.21 0.49
CA PHE A 13 -5.67 -8.95 0.74
C PHE A 13 -7.07 -8.91 0.11
N ALA A 14 -7.19 -9.29 -1.16
CA ALA A 14 -8.48 -9.33 -1.85
C ALA A 14 -9.43 -10.40 -1.28
N ARG A 15 -8.89 -11.51 -0.75
CA ARG A 15 -9.68 -12.55 -0.09
C ARG A 15 -10.31 -12.05 1.21
N ARG A 16 -9.57 -11.27 2.01
CA ARG A 16 -10.01 -10.77 3.33
C ARG A 16 -10.98 -9.61 3.26
N HIS A 17 -10.93 -8.80 2.20
CA HIS A 17 -11.71 -7.57 2.11
C HIS A 17 -12.82 -7.69 1.07
N ARG A 18 -14.05 -7.38 1.47
CA ARG A 18 -15.22 -7.40 0.59
C ARG A 18 -15.22 -6.20 -0.35
N ARG A 19 -14.87 -5.02 0.17
CA ARG A 19 -14.73 -3.78 -0.58
C ARG A 19 -13.75 -2.86 0.11
N TRP A 20 -13.02 -2.08 -0.67
CA TRP A 20 -12.13 -1.04 -0.16
C TRP A 20 -12.04 0.11 -1.16
N GLN A 21 -11.69 1.28 -0.65
CA GLN A 21 -11.32 2.45 -1.43
C GLN A 21 -9.97 2.93 -0.95
N ARG A 22 -9.21 3.52 -1.86
CA ARG A 22 -7.92 4.10 -1.55
C ARG A 22 -7.77 5.47 -2.19
N VAL A 23 -7.13 6.37 -1.46
CA VAL A 23 -6.68 7.67 -1.95
C VAL A 23 -5.19 7.79 -1.68
N TRP A 24 -4.47 8.46 -2.57
CA TRP A 24 -3.04 8.65 -2.43
C TRP A 24 -2.56 9.94 -3.09
N ARG A 25 -1.44 10.46 -2.59
CA ARG A 25 -0.71 11.59 -3.17
C ARG A 25 0.74 11.16 -3.35
N VAL A 26 1.31 11.39 -4.54
CA VAL A 26 2.68 10.98 -4.88
C VAL A 26 3.55 12.22 -5.02
N ASN A 27 4.75 12.16 -4.45
CA ASN A 27 5.83 13.12 -4.62
C ASN A 27 7.03 12.42 -5.28
N HIS A 28 7.64 13.05 -6.28
CA HIS A 28 8.91 12.60 -6.83
C HIS A 28 10.05 13.16 -5.98
N VAL A 29 10.96 12.29 -5.55
CA VAL A 29 12.14 12.66 -4.77
C VAL A 29 13.40 12.22 -5.52
N ALA A 30 14.56 12.75 -5.14
CA ALA A 30 15.82 12.50 -5.85
C ALA A 30 16.13 11.01 -6.11
N ASN A 31 15.71 10.13 -5.19
CA ASN A 31 16.01 8.69 -5.23
C ASN A 31 14.80 7.80 -5.52
N GLY A 32 13.67 8.36 -5.98
CA GLY A 32 12.47 7.58 -6.32
C GLY A 32 11.16 8.30 -6.03
N LEU A 33 10.21 7.59 -5.41
CA LEU A 33 8.87 8.09 -5.14
C LEU A 33 8.54 7.98 -3.66
N GLU A 34 7.86 8.98 -3.14
CA GLU A 34 7.19 8.92 -1.84
C GLU A 34 5.69 9.10 -2.04
N ALA A 35 4.88 8.39 -1.28
CA ALA A 35 3.43 8.57 -1.34
C ALA A 35 2.79 8.50 0.04
N ASP A 36 1.95 9.49 0.34
CA ASP A 36 0.99 9.42 1.43
C ASP A 36 -0.27 8.72 0.92
N TRP A 37 -0.80 7.79 1.69
CA TRP A 37 -1.97 7.01 1.30
C TRP A 37 -2.93 6.78 2.46
N ALA A 38 -4.20 6.59 2.12
CA ALA A 38 -5.23 6.12 3.04
C ALA A 38 -6.11 5.09 2.33
N VAL A 39 -6.51 4.05 3.07
CA VAL A 39 -7.37 2.96 2.62
C VAL A 39 -8.47 2.76 3.65
N SER A 40 -9.71 2.66 3.22
CA SER A 40 -10.84 2.30 4.07
C SER A 40 -11.72 1.27 3.39
N GLY A 41 -12.41 0.44 4.15
CA GLY A 41 -13.25 -0.59 3.58
C GLY A 41 -13.98 -1.46 4.58
N GLU A 42 -14.46 -2.59 4.08
CA GLU A 42 -15.20 -3.60 4.81
C GLU A 42 -14.54 -4.97 4.58
N GLN A 43 -14.27 -5.69 5.67
CA GLN A 43 -13.78 -7.05 5.65
C GLN A 43 -14.91 -8.05 5.34
N GLN A 44 -14.57 -9.31 4.99
CA GLN A 44 -15.58 -10.34 4.73
C GLN A 44 -16.47 -10.67 5.94
N ASN A 45 -15.97 -10.47 7.16
CA ASN A 45 -16.74 -10.62 8.40
C ASN A 45 -17.68 -9.43 8.70
N GLY A 46 -17.69 -8.41 7.83
CA GLY A 46 -18.48 -7.18 8.01
C GLY A 46 -17.78 -6.08 8.81
N GLU A 47 -16.57 -6.32 9.35
CA GLU A 47 -15.84 -5.29 10.10
C GLU A 47 -15.37 -4.17 9.17
N LEU A 48 -15.57 -2.93 9.62
CA LEU A 48 -15.07 -1.74 8.94
C LEU A 48 -13.63 -1.47 9.37
N PHE A 49 -12.81 -1.02 8.43
CA PHE A 49 -11.43 -0.64 8.71
C PHE A 49 -11.08 0.67 8.00
N ALA A 50 -10.15 1.40 8.59
CA ALA A 50 -9.46 2.52 7.98
C ALA A 50 -8.00 2.50 8.42
N VAL A 51 -7.09 2.59 7.45
CA VAL A 51 -5.65 2.58 7.67
C VAL A 51 -5.01 3.63 6.75
N ARG A 52 -4.00 4.34 7.26
CA ARG A 52 -3.23 5.30 6.48
C ARG A 52 -1.75 5.07 6.71
N GLY A 53 -0.94 5.57 5.80
CA GLY A 53 0.50 5.38 5.89
C GLY A 53 1.26 6.06 4.78
N THR A 54 2.52 5.67 4.66
CA THR A 54 3.46 6.18 3.67
C THR A 54 4.09 5.05 2.88
N HIS A 55 4.44 5.34 1.64
CA HIS A 55 5.29 4.50 0.80
C HIS A 55 6.58 5.24 0.49
N ARG A 56 7.70 4.51 0.51
CA ARG A 56 8.97 4.96 -0.04
C ARG A 56 9.45 3.93 -1.05
N ALA A 57 9.51 4.34 -2.32
CA ALA A 57 9.88 3.47 -3.41
C ALA A 57 11.18 3.92 -4.06
N GLU A 58 12.08 2.97 -4.32
CA GLU A 58 13.22 3.18 -5.20
C GLU A 58 12.92 2.61 -6.58
N LEU A 59 13.31 3.33 -7.63
CA LEU A 59 13.10 2.92 -9.01
C LEU A 59 14.40 2.39 -9.63
N ASP A 60 14.27 1.44 -10.55
CA ASP A 60 15.36 1.03 -11.43
C ASP A 60 15.52 2.00 -12.62
N ALA A 61 16.52 1.73 -13.48
CA ALA A 61 16.79 2.55 -14.67
C ALA A 61 15.64 2.55 -15.71
N MET A 62 14.68 1.63 -15.61
CA MET A 62 13.48 1.57 -16.44
C MET A 62 12.27 2.26 -15.78
N GLY A 63 12.45 2.87 -14.60
CA GLY A 63 11.37 3.48 -13.83
C GLY A 63 10.46 2.49 -13.11
N LYS A 64 10.85 1.22 -12.98
CA LYS A 64 10.09 0.21 -12.22
C LYS A 64 10.50 0.22 -10.76
N ILE A 65 9.55 -0.08 -9.87
CA ILE A 65 9.82 -0.21 -8.44
C ILE A 65 10.74 -1.42 -8.21
N ARG A 66 11.97 -1.16 -7.75
CA ARG A 66 12.92 -2.21 -7.33
C ARG A 66 12.81 -2.52 -5.84
N TYR A 67 12.41 -1.52 -5.06
CA TYR A 67 12.26 -1.58 -3.60
C TYR A 67 11.07 -0.73 -3.19
N LEU A 68 10.28 -1.23 -2.23
CA LEU A 68 9.15 -0.52 -1.66
C LEU A 68 9.11 -0.78 -0.15
N GLU A 69 9.19 0.29 0.62
CA GLU A 69 8.94 0.30 2.05
C GLU A 69 7.55 0.86 2.34
N VAL A 70 6.84 0.24 3.29
CA VAL A 70 5.49 0.64 3.72
C VAL A 70 5.52 1.00 5.20
N GLY A 71 5.27 2.27 5.51
CA GLY A 71 5.09 2.75 6.86
C GLY A 71 3.61 2.86 7.21
N LEU A 72 3.16 2.23 8.30
CA LEU A 72 1.81 2.44 8.82
C LEU A 72 1.80 3.62 9.79
N ALA A 73 0.86 4.54 9.62
CA ALA A 73 0.63 5.57 10.63
C ALA A 73 -0.17 4.96 11.78
N LYS A 74 0.20 5.27 13.02
CA LYS A 74 -0.65 4.95 14.18
C LYS A 74 -1.99 5.69 14.02
N ALA A 75 -3.08 4.99 14.35
CA ALA A 75 -4.35 5.66 14.56
C ALA A 75 -4.15 6.67 15.69
N ASN A 76 -4.42 7.94 15.42
CA ASN A 76 -4.55 8.91 16.50
C ASN A 76 -5.86 8.56 17.18
N GLY A 77 -5.77 7.92 18.36
CA GLY A 77 -6.91 7.64 19.22
C GLY A 77 -7.52 8.91 19.78
#